data_AF-A0A950QA92-F1
#
_entry.id   AF-A0A950QA92-F1
#
_cell.length_a   1.000
_cell.length_b   1.000
_cell.length_c   1.000
_cell.angle_alpha   90.00
_cell.angle_beta   90.00
_cell.angle_gamma   90.00
#
_symmetry.space_group_name_H-M   'P 1'
#
loop_
_entity.id
_entity.type
_entity.pdbx_description
1 polymer ?
#
loop_
_entity_poly.entity_id
_entity_poly.type
_entity_poly.pdbx_seq_one_letter_code
_entity_poly.pdbx_strand_id
1 'polypeptide(L)'
;MDRSNAAYTGFFATLMLVYFVVVLAIVAFTIWVYWRIFAKAGYNGAMSLLNLIPGVGPLISMLILAFGRWPIEDQLDALRAGGPPAAPPPAATGTSVMPV
;
A
#
# COMPACT_ATOMS: atom_id res chain seq x y z
N MET A 1 -9.06 -46.34 16.51
CA MET A 1 -9.15 -44.87 16.51
C MET A 1 -9.21 -44.45 17.95
N ASP A 2 -8.04 -44.09 18.46
CA ASP A 2 -7.72 -44.19 19.87
C ASP A 2 -7.94 -42.79 20.45
N ARG A 3 -8.49 -42.66 21.67
CA ARG A 3 -8.95 -41.37 22.21
C ARG A 3 -7.88 -40.26 22.18
N SER A 4 -6.61 -40.64 22.20
CA SER A 4 -5.44 -39.77 22.03
C SER A 4 -5.46 -39.05 20.67
N ASN A 5 -5.70 -39.77 19.57
CA ASN A 5 -5.75 -39.19 18.22
C ASN A 5 -6.91 -38.19 18.09
N ALA A 6 -8.06 -38.49 18.70
CA ALA A 6 -9.20 -37.58 18.73
C ALA A 6 -8.88 -36.28 19.52
N ALA A 7 -8.17 -36.39 20.64
CA ALA A 7 -7.73 -35.23 21.42
C ALA A 7 -6.72 -34.36 20.66
N TYR A 8 -5.73 -34.96 19.99
CA TYR A 8 -4.80 -34.22 19.14
C TYR A 8 -5.54 -33.53 17.98
N THR A 9 -6.47 -34.21 17.30
CA THR A 9 -7.25 -33.58 16.22
C THR A 9 -8.07 -32.38 16.68
N GLY A 10 -8.70 -32.43 17.86
CA GLY A 10 -9.46 -31.30 18.40
C GLY A 10 -8.57 -30.11 18.79
N PHE A 11 -7.42 -30.38 19.39
CA PHE A 11 -6.43 -29.36 19.72
C PHE A 11 -5.87 -28.68 18.47
N PHE A 12 -5.42 -29.47 17.48
CA PHE A 12 -4.91 -28.94 16.21
C PHE A 12 -5.96 -28.16 15.43
N ALA A 13 -7.21 -28.62 15.38
CA ALA A 13 -8.29 -27.90 14.70
C ALA A 13 -8.56 -26.52 15.33
N THR A 14 -8.55 -26.46 16.67
CA THR A 14 -8.74 -25.19 17.39
C THR A 14 -7.59 -24.22 17.14
N LEU A 15 -6.34 -24.70 17.21
CA LEU A 15 -5.17 -23.87 16.92
C LEU A 15 -5.16 -23.37 15.47
N MET A 16 -5.51 -24.22 14.50
CA MET A 16 -5.61 -23.84 13.09
C MET A 16 -6.68 -22.77 12.86
N LEU A 17 -7.84 -22.89 13.51
CA LEU A 17 -8.90 -21.88 13.43
C LEU A 17 -8.43 -20.53 13.96
N VAL A 18 -7.82 -20.51 15.15
CA VAL A 18 -7.30 -19.27 15.76
C VAL A 18 -6.21 -18.66 14.88
N TYR A 19 -5.28 -19.47 14.38
CA TYR A 19 -4.25 -19.01 13.45
C TYR A 19 -4.86 -18.36 12.21
N PHE A 20 -5.88 -18.98 11.60
CA PHE A 20 -6.54 -18.44 10.41
C PHE A 20 -7.19 -17.08 10.69
N VAL A 21 -7.90 -16.95 11.81
CA VAL A 21 -8.52 -15.68 12.23
C VAL A 21 -7.46 -14.59 12.46
N VAL A 22 -6.35 -14.93 13.13
CA VAL A 22 -5.26 -13.98 13.38
C VAL A 22 -4.61 -13.52 12.08
N VAL A 23 -4.31 -14.44 11.17
CA VAL A 23 -3.74 -14.10 9.85
C VAL A 23 -4.69 -13.18 9.08
N LEU A 24 -6.00 -13.49 9.08
CA LEU A 24 -6.99 -12.69 8.39
C LEU A 24 -7.08 -11.26 8.97
N ALA A 25 -7.01 -11.14 10.30
CA ALA A 25 -6.98 -9.86 11.00
C ALA A 25 -5.72 -9.05 10.64
N ILE A 26 -4.54 -9.67 10.60
CA ILE A 26 -3.28 -9.03 10.21
C ILE A 26 -3.35 -8.53 8.75
N VAL A 27 -3.88 -9.34 7.84
CA VAL A 27 -4.04 -8.96 6.43
C VAL A 27 -4.98 -7.75 6.30
N ALA A 28 -6.15 -7.79 6.95
CA ALA A 28 -7.10 -6.68 6.93
C ALA A 28 -6.49 -5.40 7.52
N PHE A 29 -5.78 -5.51 8.65
CA PHE A 29 -5.08 -4.38 9.27
C PHE A 29 -4.01 -3.79 8.34
N THR A 30 -3.22 -4.64 7.68
CA THR A 30 -2.18 -4.22 6.74
C THR A 30 -2.79 -3.44 5.58
N ILE A 31 -3.85 -3.96 4.95
CA ILE A 31 -4.57 -3.28 3.87
C ILE A 31 -5.09 -1.92 4.33
N TRP A 32 -5.67 -1.85 5.53
CA TRP A 32 -6.18 -0.60 6.10
C TRP A 32 -5.08 0.43 6.32
N VAL A 33 -3.92 0.03 6.85
CA VAL A 33 -2.76 0.90 7.03
C VAL A 33 -2.29 1.47 5.69
N TYR A 34 -2.11 0.62 4.68
CA TYR A 34 -1.70 1.08 3.35
C TYR A 34 -2.73 2.03 2.72
N TRP A 35 -4.02 1.76 2.86
CA TRP A 35 -5.06 2.67 2.37
C TRP A 35 -4.96 4.07 2.99
N ARG A 36 -4.70 4.14 4.31
CA ARG A 36 -4.47 5.42 5.00
C ARG A 36 -3.20 6.12 4.53
N ILE A 37 -2.14 5.37 4.21
CA ILE A 37 -0.89 5.93 3.68
C ILE A 37 -1.10 6.50 2.27
N PHE A 38 -1.74 5.76 1.36
CA PHE A 38 -2.03 6.25 0.00
C PHE A 38 -2.92 7.49 0.00
N ALA A 39 -3.94 7.54 0.86
CA ALA A 39 -4.79 8.71 1.03
C ALA A 39 -4.00 9.93 1.54
N LYS A 40 -2.95 9.74 2.34
CA LYS A 40 -2.07 10.82 2.82
C LYS A 40 -1.06 11.27 1.78
N ALA A 41 -0.54 10.35 0.97
CA ALA A 41 0.38 10.67 -0.11
C ALA A 41 -0.29 11.41 -1.29
N GLY A 42 -1.64 11.43 -1.33
CA GLY A 42 -2.42 12.06 -2.39
C GLY A 42 -2.71 11.16 -3.59
N TYR A 43 -2.46 9.85 -3.46
CA TYR A 43 -2.82 8.86 -4.48
C TYR A 43 -4.26 8.39 -4.34
N ASN A 44 -4.85 7.89 -5.43
CA ASN A 44 -6.16 7.25 -5.40
C ASN A 44 -6.10 5.99 -4.54
N GLY A 45 -6.94 5.91 -3.50
CA GLY A 45 -7.05 4.75 -2.60
C GLY A 45 -7.29 3.43 -3.34
N ALA A 46 -7.78 3.46 -4.59
CA ALA A 46 -7.90 2.29 -5.45
C ALA A 46 -6.57 1.55 -5.70
N MET A 47 -5.40 2.21 -5.56
CA MET A 47 -4.09 1.53 -5.58
C MET A 47 -3.96 0.49 -4.45
N SER A 48 -4.70 0.62 -3.36
CA SER A 48 -4.71 -0.38 -2.28
C SER A 48 -5.34 -1.70 -2.70
N LEU A 49 -6.08 -1.77 -3.82
CA LEU A 49 -6.55 -3.05 -4.36
C LEU A 49 -5.39 -3.95 -4.79
N LEU A 50 -4.18 -3.41 -5.09
CA LEU A 50 -3.01 -4.26 -5.31
C LEU A 50 -2.64 -5.07 -4.06
N ASN A 51 -2.92 -4.55 -2.86
CA ASN A 51 -2.70 -5.25 -1.59
C ASN A 51 -3.67 -6.42 -1.35
N LEU A 52 -4.65 -6.62 -2.24
CA LEU A 52 -5.50 -7.82 -2.21
C LEU A 52 -4.69 -9.09 -2.49
N ILE A 53 -3.57 -8.97 -3.22
CA ILE A 53 -2.60 -10.05 -3.41
C ILE A 53 -1.61 -10.02 -2.24
N PRO A 54 -1.69 -10.96 -1.29
CA PRO A 54 -0.80 -10.98 -0.13
C PRO A 54 0.66 -11.14 -0.58
N GLY A 55 1.57 -10.39 0.04
CA GLY A 55 3.00 -10.40 -0.26
C GLY A 55 3.41 -9.48 -1.42
N VAL A 56 2.81 -9.63 -2.61
CA VAL A 56 3.22 -8.85 -3.80
C VAL A 56 2.71 -7.42 -3.74
N GLY A 57 1.45 -7.22 -3.37
CA GLY A 57 0.85 -5.89 -3.27
C GLY A 57 1.58 -4.96 -2.29
N PRO A 58 1.83 -5.40 -1.04
CA PRO A 58 2.56 -4.60 -0.05
C PRO A 58 3.97 -4.23 -0.51
N LEU A 59 4.65 -5.16 -1.21
CA LEU A 59 5.99 -4.94 -1.76
C LEU A 59 5.97 -3.84 -2.83
N ILE A 60 5.07 -3.93 -3.81
CA ILE A 60 4.91 -2.92 -4.87
C ILE A 60 4.50 -1.58 -4.26
N SER A 61 3.56 -1.59 -3.30
CA SER A 61 3.14 -0.40 -2.57
C SER A 61 4.32 0.28 -1.90
N MET A 62 5.19 -0.49 -1.25
CA MET A 62 6.38 0.05 -0.61
C MET A 62 7.37 0.64 -1.62
N LEU A 63 7.54 0.02 -2.78
CA LEU A 63 8.40 0.56 -3.85
C LEU A 63 7.87 1.90 -4.39
N ILE A 64 6.56 1.99 -4.62
CA ILE A 64 5.92 3.23 -5.08
C ILE A 64 6.03 4.33 -4.02
N LEU A 65 5.79 4.00 -2.75
CA LEU A 65 5.89 4.94 -1.65
C LEU A 65 7.34 5.37 -1.36
N ALA A 66 8.31 4.47 -1.48
CA ALA A 66 9.70 4.78 -1.19
C ALA A 66 10.41 5.53 -2.32
N PHE A 67 10.12 5.21 -3.58
CA PHE A 67 10.84 5.75 -4.74
C PHE A 67 9.98 6.64 -5.66
N GLY A 68 8.66 6.63 -5.50
CA GLY A 68 7.75 7.48 -6.28
C GLY A 68 7.67 8.90 -5.72
N ARG A 69 7.46 9.89 -6.60
CA ARG A 69 7.22 11.27 -6.18
C ARG A 69 5.79 11.44 -5.67
N TRP A 70 5.63 11.98 -4.47
CA TRP A 70 4.32 12.08 -3.83
C TRP A 70 3.59 13.35 -4.27
N PRO A 71 2.34 13.27 -4.79
CA PRO A 71 1.62 14.45 -5.25
C PRO A 71 1.29 15.45 -4.13
N ILE A 72 1.33 15.03 -2.86
CA ILE A 72 1.20 15.95 -1.72
C ILE A 72 2.39 16.90 -1.56
N GLU A 73 3.59 16.49 -1.98
CA GLU A 73 4.79 17.34 -1.94
C GLU A 73 4.68 18.46 -2.97
N ASP A 74 4.17 18.17 -4.17
CA ASP A 74 3.91 19.17 -5.20
C ASP A 74 2.92 20.26 -4.70
N GLN A 75 1.91 19.88 -3.91
CA GLN A 75 0.97 20.83 -3.28
C GLN A 75 1.63 21.66 -2.17
N LEU A 76 2.48 21.03 -1.35
CA LEU A 76 3.20 21.70 -0.27
C LEU A 76 4.21 22.72 -0.80
N ASP A 77 4.92 22.36 -1.87
CA ASP A 77 5.88 23.24 -2.54
C ASP A 77 5.19 24.42 -3.22
N ALA A 78 4.03 24.20 -3.86
CA ALA A 78 3.22 25.28 -4.42
C ALA A 78 2.78 26.30 -3.34
N LEU A 79 2.34 25.81 -2.18
CA LEU A 79 1.98 26.65 -1.04
C LEU A 79 3.20 27.37 -0.45
N ARG A 80 4.35 26.69 -0.33
CA ARG A 80 5.59 27.27 0.21
C ARG A 80 6.21 28.30 -0.74
N ALA A 81 6.03 28.15 -2.05
CA ALA A 81 6.44 29.11 -3.07
C ALA A 81 5.56 30.38 -3.11
N GLY A 82 4.50 30.46 -2.29
CA GLY A 82 3.63 31.62 -2.19
C GLY A 82 2.70 31.84 -3.41
N GLY A 83 2.55 30.82 -4.26
CA GLY A 83 1.73 30.90 -5.48
C GLY A 83 0.38 30.19 -5.36
N PRO A 84 -0.65 30.57 -6.16
CA PRO A 84 -1.83 29.74 -6.38
C PRO A 84 -1.41 28.34 -6.87
N PRO A 85 -2.21 27.28 -6.66
CA PRO A 85 -1.81 25.90 -6.93
C PRO A 85 -1.20 25.78 -8.33
N ALA A 86 0.13 25.58 -8.37
CA ALA A 86 0.85 25.46 -9.61
C ALA A 86 0.33 24.21 -10.33
N ALA A 87 -0.15 24.40 -11.55
CA ALA A 87 -0.59 23.32 -12.42
C ALA A 87 0.47 22.21 -12.44
N PRO A 88 0.06 20.92 -12.52
CA PRO A 88 0.99 19.80 -12.53
C PRO A 88 2.11 20.06 -13.55
N PRO A 89 3.40 19.87 -13.18
CA PRO A 89 4.48 20.10 -14.11
C PRO A 89 4.20 19.26 -15.37
N PRO A 90 4.12 19.89 -16.57
CA PRO A 90 3.90 19.16 -17.80
C PRO A 90 4.98 18.08 -17.88
N ALA A 91 4.54 16.83 -17.99
CA ALA A 91 5.41 15.67 -18.15
C ALA A 91 6.52 16.07 -19.12
N ALA A 92 7.77 16.01 -18.64
CA ALA A 92 8.96 16.53 -19.29
C ALA A 92 8.86 16.32 -20.81
N THR A 93 8.44 17.37 -21.52
CA THR A 93 8.35 17.33 -22.97
C THR A 93 9.79 17.44 -23.40
N GLY A 94 10.39 16.27 -23.68
CA GLY A 94 11.74 16.14 -24.19
C GLY A 94 11.86 16.81 -25.55
N THR A 95 12.00 18.13 -25.55
CA THR A 95 12.49 18.87 -26.69
C THR A 95 13.98 19.08 -26.48
N SER A 96 14.73 18.08 -26.95
CA SER A 96 16.07 18.28 -27.48
C SER A 96 16.01 19.42 -28.50
N VAL A 97 16.24 20.65 -28.05
CA VAL A 97 16.62 21.76 -28.93
C VAL A 97 18.11 21.96 -28.70
N MET A 98 18.93 21.25 -29.49
CA MET A 98 20.35 21.56 -29.62
C MET A 98 20.48 22.91 -30.37
N PRO A 99 21.31 23.85 -29.89
CA PRO A 99 21.72 24.99 -30.70
C PRO A 99 22.70 24.51 -31.78
N VAL A 100 22.44 24.95 -33.02
CA VAL A 100 23.28 24.80 -34.21
C VAL A 100 24.57 25.62 -34.07
#